data_AF-A0A7S3GXG4-F1
#
_entry.id   AF-A0A7S3GXG4-F1
#
_cell.length_a   1.000
_cell.length_b   1.000
_cell.length_c   1.000
_cell.angle_alpha   90.00
_cell.angle_beta   90.00
_cell.angle_gamma   90.00
#
_symmetry.space_group_name_H-M   'P 1'
#
loop_
_entity.id
_entity.type
_entity.pdbx_description
1 polymer ?
#
loop_
_entity_poly.entity_id
_entity_poly.type
_entity_poly.pdbx_seq_one_letter_code
_entity_poly.pdbx_strand_id
1 'polypeptide(L)'
;NFSMEQLTLKDFPLSEDFLMKIENWKLQLSGKGRGFQVLRGVPVREWSMTQSEIFFFALGKYLGIPGAQDVEGSLLGHVVDVGATDKVERPYRKRVDIAYHCDGADVVGLLCMHSAKKG
;
A
#
# COMPACT_ATOMS: atom_id res chain seq x y z
N ASN A 1 15.35 -3.74 -17.18
CA ASN A 1 14.26 -2.76 -17.06
C ASN A 1 12.97 -3.48 -16.76
N PHE A 2 12.61 -3.57 -15.47
CA PHE A 2 11.35 -4.12 -15.00
C PHE A 2 10.43 -2.94 -14.70
N SER A 3 9.26 -2.85 -15.36
CA SER A 3 8.25 -1.84 -15.04
C SER A 3 7.06 -2.51 -14.36
N MET A 4 6.70 -2.01 -13.18
CA MET A 4 5.56 -2.51 -12.40
C MET A 4 4.22 -2.32 -13.13
N GLU A 5 4.12 -1.30 -13.98
CA GLU A 5 2.92 -1.01 -14.78
C GLU A 5 2.52 -2.14 -15.73
N GLN A 6 3.50 -2.93 -16.17
CA GLN A 6 3.29 -4.04 -17.11
C GLN A 6 2.75 -5.30 -16.42
N LEU A 7 2.83 -5.36 -15.09
CA LEU A 7 2.35 -6.51 -14.33
C LEU A 7 0.83 -6.59 -14.34
N THR A 8 0.30 -7.80 -14.52
CA THR A 8 -1.12 -8.11 -14.55
C THR A 8 -1.49 -9.11 -13.46
N LEU A 9 -2.78 -9.33 -13.23
CA LEU A 9 -3.24 -10.37 -12.29
C LEU A 9 -2.84 -11.79 -12.75
N LYS A 10 -2.57 -11.98 -14.05
CA LYS A 10 -2.12 -13.28 -14.57
C LYS A 10 -0.72 -13.64 -14.12
N ASP A 11 0.09 -12.64 -13.76
CA ASP A 11 1.45 -12.82 -13.27
C ASP A 11 1.47 -13.23 -11.78
N PHE A 12 0.33 -13.14 -11.09
CA PHE A 12 0.19 -13.46 -9.66
C PHE A 12 -1.00 -14.39 -9.39
N PRO A 13 -1.07 -15.58 -10.01
CA PRO A 13 -2.21 -16.48 -9.82
C PRO A 13 -2.39 -16.85 -8.34
N LEU A 14 -3.60 -16.66 -7.82
CA LEU A 14 -3.97 -17.00 -6.45
C LEU A 14 -4.95 -18.17 -6.45
N SER A 15 -4.88 -19.01 -5.42
CA SER A 15 -5.86 -20.07 -5.18
C SER A 15 -7.26 -19.47 -4.99
N GLU A 16 -8.30 -20.22 -5.35
CA GLU A 16 -9.71 -19.82 -5.16
C GLU A 16 -10.02 -19.40 -3.72
N ASP A 17 -9.51 -20.13 -2.73
CA ASP A 17 -9.65 -19.80 -1.31
C ASP A 17 -9.13 -18.41 -0.95
N PHE A 18 -8.05 -17.99 -1.61
CA PHE A 18 -7.46 -16.69 -1.35
C PHE A 18 -8.21 -15.58 -2.10
N LEU A 19 -8.72 -15.86 -3.30
CA LEU A 19 -9.61 -14.93 -4.01
C LEU A 19 -10.88 -14.66 -3.18
N MET A 20 -11.46 -15.68 -2.54
CA MET A 20 -12.59 -15.49 -1.62
C MET A 20 -12.23 -14.60 -0.42
N LYS A 21 -11.01 -14.70 0.12
CA LYS A 21 -10.54 -13.80 1.18
C LYS A 21 -10.45 -12.35 0.69
N ILE A 22 -9.96 -12.14 -0.54
CA ILE A 22 -9.86 -10.81 -1.16
C ILE A 22 -11.26 -10.19 -1.33
N GLU A 23 -12.24 -10.96 -1.82
CA GLU A 23 -13.62 -10.47 -1.95
C GLU A 23 -14.22 -10.10 -0.59
N ASN A 24 -13.95 -10.91 0.44
CA ASN A 24 -14.35 -10.54 1.80
C ASN A 24 -13.65 -9.25 2.28
N TRP A 25 -12.36 -9.05 1.99
CA TRP A 25 -11.66 -7.81 2.33
C TRP A 25 -12.26 -6.60 1.62
N LYS A 26 -12.62 -6.70 0.33
CA LYS A 26 -13.34 -5.63 -0.39
C LYS A 26 -14.65 -5.28 0.28
N LEU A 27 -15.43 -6.28 0.73
CA LEU A 27 -16.66 -6.03 1.48
C LEU A 27 -16.38 -5.29 2.79
N GLN A 28 -15.35 -5.68 3.55
CA GLN A 28 -14.97 -5.03 4.81
C GLN A 28 -14.50 -3.58 4.62
N LEU A 29 -13.86 -3.28 3.49
CA LEU A 29 -13.39 -1.93 3.11
C LEU A 29 -14.53 -1.02 2.61
N SER A 30 -15.61 -1.61 2.09
CA SER A 30 -16.76 -0.84 1.60
C SER A 30 -17.58 -0.19 2.71
N GLY A 31 -18.51 0.70 2.35
CA GLY A 31 -19.48 1.30 3.28
C GLY A 31 -20.47 0.31 3.92
N LYS A 32 -20.46 -0.97 3.51
CA LYS A 32 -21.21 -2.05 4.18
C LYS A 32 -20.39 -2.76 5.27
N GLY A 33 -19.08 -2.49 5.32
CA GLY A 33 -18.15 -3.06 6.28
C GLY A 33 -17.71 -2.03 7.32
N ARG A 34 -16.55 -2.30 7.92
CA ARG A 34 -15.94 -1.43 8.95
C ARG A 34 -15.08 -0.29 8.39
N GLY A 35 -14.86 -0.26 7.08
CA GLY A 35 -14.02 0.74 6.42
C GLY A 35 -12.51 0.53 6.54
N PHE A 36 -12.05 -0.59 7.12
CA PHE A 36 -10.62 -0.94 7.18
C PHE A 36 -10.37 -2.44 7.22
N GLN A 37 -9.18 -2.86 6.79
CA GLN A 37 -8.71 -4.23 6.88
C GLN A 37 -7.25 -4.27 7.30
N VAL A 38 -6.93 -5.05 8.33
CA VAL A 38 -5.55 -5.30 8.76
C VAL A 38 -5.13 -6.70 8.30
N LEU A 39 -4.03 -6.78 7.57
CA LEU A 39 -3.39 -8.04 7.20
C LEU A 39 -2.12 -8.20 8.05
N ARG A 40 -1.90 -9.41 8.57
CA ARG A 40 -0.74 -9.75 9.40
C ARG A 40 -0.03 -10.96 8.81
N GLY A 41 1.26 -11.09 9.11
CA GLY A 41 2.07 -12.22 8.65
C GLY A 41 2.63 -12.05 7.24
N VAL A 42 2.60 -10.85 6.66
CA VAL A 42 3.34 -10.56 5.42
C VAL A 42 4.84 -10.65 5.71
N PRO A 43 5.62 -11.51 5.02
CA PRO A 43 7.01 -11.79 5.36
C PRO A 43 7.96 -10.72 4.79
N VAL A 44 7.67 -9.44 5.04
CA VAL A 44 8.45 -8.28 4.57
C VAL A 44 9.92 -8.30 5.03
N ARG A 45 10.25 -9.09 6.07
CA ARG A 45 11.63 -9.25 6.56
C ARG A 45 12.44 -10.29 5.80
N GLU A 46 11.75 -11.19 5.08
CA GLU A 46 12.36 -12.25 4.27
C GLU A 46 12.47 -11.83 2.80
N TRP A 47 11.67 -10.85 2.40
CA TRP A 47 11.65 -10.29 1.05
C TRP A 47 12.62 -9.13 0.88
N SER A 48 13.16 -9.01 -0.33
CA SER A 48 13.79 -7.76 -0.75
C SER A 48 12.76 -6.63 -0.83
N MET A 49 13.24 -5.38 -0.90
CA MET A 49 12.37 -4.22 -1.09
C MET A 49 11.51 -4.39 -2.35
N THR A 50 12.13 -4.76 -3.48
CA THR A 50 11.44 -4.98 -4.75
C THR A 50 10.39 -6.08 -4.66
N GLN A 51 10.66 -7.18 -3.95
CA GLN A 51 9.66 -8.23 -3.73
C GLN A 51 8.46 -7.72 -2.92
N SER A 52 8.71 -6.89 -1.91
CA SER A 52 7.66 -6.29 -1.08
C SER A 52 6.83 -5.27 -1.87
N GLU A 53 7.46 -4.47 -2.72
CA GLU A 53 6.80 -3.56 -3.66
C GLU A 53 5.91 -4.33 -4.64
N ILE A 54 6.45 -5.37 -5.29
CA ILE A 54 5.70 -6.22 -6.22
C ILE A 54 4.50 -6.85 -5.53
N PHE A 55 4.70 -7.44 -4.34
CA PHE A 55 3.61 -8.00 -3.54
C PHE A 55 2.53 -6.96 -3.26
N PHE A 56 2.93 -5.78 -2.79
CA PHE A 56 1.99 -4.75 -2.38
C PHE A 56 1.20 -4.19 -3.57
N PHE A 57 1.87 -4.01 -4.70
CA PHE A 57 1.24 -3.62 -5.95
C PHE A 57 0.25 -4.68 -6.46
N ALA A 58 0.65 -5.95 -6.50
CA ALA A 58 -0.21 -7.05 -6.92
C ALA A 58 -1.46 -7.17 -6.02
N LEU A 59 -1.28 -7.07 -4.70
CA LEU A 59 -2.40 -7.04 -3.75
C LEU A 59 -3.32 -5.85 -4.02
N GLY A 60 -2.77 -4.67 -4.29
CA GLY A 60 -3.53 -3.48 -4.68
C GLY A 60 -4.38 -3.72 -5.94
N LYS A 61 -3.82 -4.35 -6.98
CA LYS A 61 -4.57 -4.71 -8.20
C LYS A 61 -5.69 -5.72 -7.95
N TYR A 62 -5.54 -6.59 -6.96
CA TYR A 62 -6.62 -7.49 -6.57
C TYR A 62 -7.74 -6.77 -5.81
N LEU A 63 -7.41 -5.75 -5.04
CA LEU A 63 -8.36 -4.97 -4.23
C LEU A 63 -9.07 -3.88 -5.03
N GLY A 64 -8.46 -3.37 -6.10
CA GLY A 64 -9.03 -2.33 -6.95
C GLY A 64 -8.10 -1.90 -8.08
N ILE A 65 -8.25 -0.64 -8.51
CA ILE A 65 -7.43 -0.03 -9.55
C ILE A 65 -6.38 0.86 -8.86
N PRO A 66 -5.07 0.57 -8.99
CA PRO A 66 -4.04 1.44 -8.42
C PRO A 66 -4.11 2.84 -9.04
N GLY A 67 -4.20 3.86 -8.19
CA GLY A 67 -4.13 5.27 -8.59
C GLY A 67 -2.69 5.79 -8.58
N ALA A 68 -2.43 6.83 -9.37
CA ALA A 68 -1.16 7.57 -9.32
C ALA A 68 -1.02 8.31 -7.97
N GLN A 69 0.13 8.17 -7.31
CA GLN A 69 0.41 8.81 -6.01
C GLN A 69 1.04 10.20 -6.14
N ASP A 70 1.57 10.52 -7.33
CA ASP A 70 2.15 11.82 -7.65
C ASP A 70 1.92 12.20 -9.12
N VAL A 71 2.40 13.38 -9.49
CA VAL A 71 2.32 13.95 -10.84
C VAL A 71 3.13 13.16 -11.86
N GLU A 72 4.09 12.35 -11.40
CA GLU A 72 4.96 11.50 -12.22
C GLU A 72 4.34 10.12 -12.46
N GLY A 73 3.20 9.82 -11.84
CA GLY A 73 2.48 8.57 -12.02
C GLY A 73 2.97 7.44 -11.13
N SER A 74 3.80 7.73 -10.11
CA SER A 74 4.32 6.69 -9.22
C SER A 74 3.18 5.90 -8.60
N LEU A 75 3.19 4.58 -8.80
CA LEU A 75 2.14 3.69 -8.30
C LEU A 75 2.32 3.34 -6.82
N LEU A 76 3.56 3.42 -6.33
CA LEU A 76 3.93 3.20 -4.94
C LEU A 76 4.79 4.35 -4.42
N GLY A 77 4.41 4.92 -3.28
CA GLY A 77 5.18 5.91 -2.54
C GLY A 77 5.81 5.31 -1.28
N HIS A 78 7.08 5.61 -1.04
CA HIS A 78 7.76 5.26 0.21
C HIS A 78 7.50 6.34 1.27
N VAL A 79 6.81 5.94 2.35
CA VAL A 79 6.61 6.77 3.54
C VAL A 79 7.79 6.56 4.48
N VAL A 80 8.81 7.40 4.33
CA VAL A 80 10.08 7.30 5.06
C VAL A 80 10.52 8.69 5.54
N ASP A 81 11.08 8.73 6.75
CA ASP A 81 11.75 9.92 7.27
C ASP A 81 13.08 10.10 6.53
N VAL A 82 13.13 11.05 5.59
CA VAL A 82 14.33 11.35 4.80
C VAL A 82 15.19 12.46 5.44
N GLY A 83 14.84 12.93 6.63
CA GLY A 83 15.60 13.98 7.33
C GLY A 83 15.52 15.37 6.68
N ALA A 84 14.52 15.63 5.84
CA ALA A 84 14.37 16.90 5.13
C ALA A 84 13.99 18.07 6.06
N THR A 85 14.81 19.12 6.05
CA THR A 85 14.66 20.31 6.91
C THR A 85 13.77 21.42 6.33
N ASP A 86 13.35 21.30 5.07
CA ASP A 86 12.70 22.40 4.36
C ASP A 86 11.18 22.45 4.57
N LYS A 87 10.65 23.66 4.81
CA LYS A 87 9.27 23.94 5.23
C LYS A 87 8.16 23.58 4.22
N VAL A 88 8.50 23.15 2.99
CA VAL A 88 7.55 22.98 1.88
C VAL A 88 7.21 21.51 1.56
N GLU A 89 7.89 20.54 2.19
CA GLU A 89 7.67 19.12 1.85
C GLU A 89 6.49 18.46 2.58
N ARG A 90 5.86 17.48 1.90
CA ARG A 90 4.67 16.73 2.32
C ARG A 90 4.89 15.98 3.66
N PRO A 91 3.87 15.88 4.54
CA PRO A 91 4.02 15.38 5.91
C PRO A 91 4.60 13.97 6.06
N TYR A 92 4.34 13.07 5.11
CA TYR A 92 4.82 11.68 5.15
C TYR A 92 6.34 11.52 5.03
N ARG A 93 7.08 12.61 4.79
CA ARG A 93 8.55 12.63 4.71
C ARG A 93 9.24 13.12 5.99
N LYS A 94 8.47 13.45 7.04
CA LYS A 94 8.99 14.02 8.29
C LYS A 94 8.43 13.32 9.52
N ARG A 95 9.17 13.39 10.62
CA ARG A 95 8.69 13.04 11.97
C ARG A 95 7.80 14.15 12.55
N VAL A 96 6.67 14.39 11.92
CA VAL A 96 5.65 15.34 12.42
C VAL A 96 4.34 14.59 12.64
N ASP A 97 3.51 15.13 13.52
CA ASP A 97 2.15 14.63 13.68
C ASP A 97 1.37 14.85 12.37
N ILE A 98 0.67 13.81 11.91
CA ILE A 98 -0.13 13.85 10.69
C ILE A 98 -1.58 13.94 11.14
N ALA A 99 -2.17 15.11 10.97
CA ALA A 99 -3.58 15.33 11.29
C ALA A 99 -4.48 14.37 10.50
N TYR A 100 -5.64 14.03 11.08
CA TYR A 100 -6.66 13.25 10.37
C TYR A 100 -7.06 13.95 9.07
N HIS A 101 -7.06 13.18 7.99
CA HIS A 101 -7.46 13.62 6.66
C HIS A 101 -8.03 12.45 5.87
N CYS A 102 -8.70 12.77 4.77
CA CYS A 102 -9.08 11.80 3.76
C CYS A 102 -8.18 11.99 2.54
N ASP A 103 -7.71 10.89 1.97
CA ASP A 103 -7.01 10.93 0.70
C ASP A 103 -7.99 10.99 -0.47
N GLY A 104 -7.52 11.45 -1.62
CA GLY A 104 -8.28 11.47 -2.88
C GLY A 104 -8.42 10.09 -3.53
N ALA A 105 -8.70 9.06 -2.74
CA ALA A 105 -8.85 7.68 -3.19
C ALA A 105 -10.00 6.98 -2.44
N ASP A 106 -10.66 6.00 -3.08
CA ASP A 106 -11.70 5.20 -2.43
C ASP A 106 -11.15 4.36 -1.26
N VAL A 107 -9.91 3.87 -1.41
CA VAL A 107 -9.18 3.08 -0.42
C VAL A 107 -7.71 3.44 -0.46
N VAL A 108 -7.10 3.51 0.72
CA VAL A 108 -5.65 3.72 0.91
C VAL A 108 -5.05 2.48 1.55
N GLY A 109 -3.88 2.06 1.06
CA GLY A 109 -3.12 0.94 1.60
C GLY A 109 -1.78 1.40 2.17
N LEU A 110 -1.35 0.75 3.26
CA LEU A 110 -0.01 0.91 3.82
C LEU A 110 0.62 -0.47 4.06
N LEU A 111 1.87 -0.65 3.63
CA LEU A 111 2.68 -1.82 3.98
C LEU A 111 3.79 -1.41 4.95
N CYS A 112 3.73 -1.93 6.17
CA CYS A 112 4.75 -1.65 7.18
C CYS A 112 6.00 -2.49 6.91
N MET A 113 7.07 -1.84 6.43
CA MET A 113 8.38 -2.47 6.23
C MET A 113 9.16 -2.61 7.54
N HIS A 114 9.10 -1.58 8.39
CA HIS A 114 9.73 -1.55 9.70
C HIS A 114 8.78 -0.96 10.73
N SER A 115 8.60 -1.66 11.85
CA SER A 115 7.82 -1.16 12.97
C SER A 115 8.53 0.02 13.62
N ALA A 116 7.75 0.98 14.13
CA ALA A 116 8.29 2.08 14.92
C ALA A 116 9.05 1.56 16.14
N LYS A 117 10.07 2.31 16.59
CA LYS A 117 10.83 1.97 17.80
C LYS A 117 9.94 1.92 19.05
N LYS A 118 8.94 2.81 19.14
CA LYS A 118 7.92 2.91 20.19
C LYS A 118 6.66 3.59 19.63
N GLY A 119 5.51 3.34 20.25
CA GLY A 119 4.19 3.90 19.97
C GLY A 119 3.23 3.56 21.09
#